data_AF-A0A7Y1YT77-F1
#
_entry.id   AF-A0A7Y1YT77-F1
#
_cell.length_a   1.000
_cell.length_b   1.000
_cell.length_c   1.000
_cell.angle_alpha   90.00
_cell.angle_beta   90.00
_cell.angle_gamma   90.00
#
_symmetry.space_group_name_H-M   'P 1'
#
loop_
_entity.id
_entity.type
_entity.pdbx_description
1 polymer ?
#
loop_
_entity_poly.entity_id
_entity_poly.type
_entity_poly.pdbx_seq_one_letter_code
_entity_poly.pdbx_strand_id
1 'polypeptide(L)'
;MADWKERILRLGKAVKLERAAEEAYFRDLAATKSIKERIESGILWYPVEITKQHYTVGEYVELELTPASASAYSKSNSFRVGASAILFINKAERIELRGSISYVSKRKVRIILSTDVMVKNHLIEGGAVGIELIFDDRPYRVMIDALEKVTRSKEKPIITLRDAIYHQKIANNRLANIPPLPKIVGLNESQITATKTAHAAQHISIIHGPPGTGKTTTLVELIRGLSTYESKILVAAPSNNAVDLLAKLLHQKGLRVLRIGNVTRMGDSITELSLDEQVRNHEEWQRIKQVKIQSEKAHREAGKFKRKFGAVERQNRGLMYKEAKQLRNWARDLEDRLVEQVVTNSQVICATLVGCASEPVRSMKFRTLVIDEGSQALEPECWIAMHLAERVIIAGDHQQLPATVKSKDAEHLGLTETILDRLADRIDESVLITTQYRMHPKI
;
A
#
# COMPACT_ATOMS: atom_id res chain seq x y z
N MET A 1 9.65 3.95 34.53
CA MET A 1 8.60 3.71 33.53
C MET A 1 8.85 4.67 32.39
N ALA A 2 9.15 4.18 31.19
CA ALA A 2 9.28 5.07 30.04
C ALA A 2 7.91 5.73 29.79
N ASP A 3 7.87 7.06 29.74
CA ASP A 3 6.66 7.76 29.33
C ASP A 3 6.43 7.43 27.85
N TRP A 4 5.42 6.61 27.55
CA TRP A 4 5.08 6.24 26.18
C TRP A 4 4.85 7.49 25.31
N LYS A 5 4.42 8.61 25.91
CA LYS A 5 4.29 9.89 25.20
C LYS A 5 5.63 10.42 24.73
N GLU A 6 6.68 10.28 25.55
CA GLU A 6 8.04 10.68 25.16
C GLU A 6 8.52 9.81 23.98
N ARG A 7 8.28 8.49 24.01
CA ARG A 7 8.61 7.60 22.89
C ARG A 7 7.87 8.00 21.61
N ILE A 8 6.56 8.22 21.68
CA ILE A 8 5.77 8.63 20.51
C ILE A 8 6.25 10.00 19.97
N LEU A 9 6.57 10.95 20.85
CA LEU A 9 7.11 12.24 20.45
C LEU A 9 8.49 12.09 19.78
N ARG A 10 9.34 11.22 20.32
CA ARG A 10 10.67 10.91 19.76
C ARG A 10 10.55 10.27 18.39
N LEU A 11 9.66 9.30 18.21
CA LEU A 11 9.35 8.70 16.91
C LEU A 11 8.83 9.73 15.91
N GLY A 12 7.94 10.63 16.33
CA GLY A 12 7.45 11.71 15.47
C GLY A 12 8.56 12.64 14.99
N LYS A 13 9.55 12.95 15.85
CA LYS A 13 10.76 13.69 15.45
C LYS A 13 11.63 12.87 14.49
N ALA A 14 11.84 11.58 14.77
CA ALA A 14 12.63 10.70 13.93
C ALA A 14 12.06 10.56 12.52
N VAL A 15 10.74 10.38 12.38
CA VAL A 15 10.04 10.33 11.09
C VAL A 15 10.23 11.64 10.31
N LYS A 16 10.20 12.80 10.99
CA LYS A 16 10.45 14.10 10.34
C LYS A 16 11.90 14.27 9.87
N LEU A 17 12.87 13.75 10.62
CA LEU A 17 14.28 13.76 10.24
C LEU A 17 14.55 12.82 9.06
N GLU A 18 13.95 11.64 9.05
CA GLU A 18 14.02 10.70 7.93
C GLU A 18 13.43 11.33 6.65
N ARG A 19 12.23 11.92 6.77
CA ARG A 19 11.58 12.68 5.70
C ARG A 19 12.48 13.79 5.16
N ALA A 20 13.07 14.60 6.04
CA ALA A 20 13.92 15.72 5.65
C ALA A 20 15.21 15.24 4.95
N ALA A 21 15.80 14.15 5.41
CA ALA A 21 16.98 13.56 4.77
C ALA A 21 16.67 13.03 3.36
N GLU A 22 15.54 12.34 3.18
CA GLU A 22 15.12 11.86 1.87
C GLU A 22 14.70 13.01 0.94
N GLU A 23 13.97 14.00 1.44
CA GLU A 23 13.59 15.19 0.67
C GLU A 23 14.84 15.97 0.20
N ALA A 24 15.81 16.20 1.10
CA ALA A 24 17.06 16.86 0.76
C ALA A 24 17.83 16.10 -0.34
N TYR A 25 17.89 14.77 -0.24
CA TYR A 25 18.49 13.94 -1.29
C TYR A 25 17.85 14.20 -2.66
N PHE A 26 16.52 14.15 -2.78
CA PHE A 26 15.82 14.43 -4.04
C PHE A 26 15.94 15.89 -4.50
N ARG A 27 15.96 16.85 -3.56
CA ARG A 27 16.09 18.27 -3.87
C ARG A 27 17.48 18.60 -4.42
N ASP A 28 18.54 18.11 -3.78
CA ASP A 28 19.92 18.31 -4.23
C ASP A 28 20.11 17.73 -5.63
N LEU A 29 19.53 16.54 -5.86
CA LEU A 29 19.50 15.92 -7.18
C LEU A 29 18.76 16.76 -8.24
N ALA A 30 17.68 17.46 -7.89
CA ALA A 30 16.90 18.24 -8.84
C ALA A 30 17.47 19.65 -9.11
N ALA A 31 18.03 20.32 -8.08
CA ALA A 31 18.37 21.75 -8.11
C ALA A 31 19.82 22.06 -8.50
N THR A 32 20.77 21.17 -8.21
CA THR A 32 22.21 21.45 -8.40
C THR A 32 22.85 20.68 -9.56
N LYS A 33 22.13 19.70 -10.11
CA LYS A 33 22.67 18.79 -11.11
C LYS A 33 22.13 19.08 -12.51
N SER A 34 23.04 19.10 -13.48
CA SER A 34 22.73 19.11 -14.90
C SER A 34 21.85 17.91 -15.29
N ILE A 35 21.16 18.01 -16.44
CA ILE A 35 20.38 16.88 -17.01
C ILE A 35 21.22 15.60 -17.07
N LYS A 36 22.50 15.73 -17.45
CA LYS A 36 23.44 14.61 -17.55
C LYS A 36 23.67 13.93 -16.19
N GLU A 37 23.95 14.69 -15.15
CA GLU A 37 24.18 14.15 -13.80
C GLU A 37 22.90 13.53 -13.20
N ARG A 38 21.73 14.10 -13.50
CA ARG A 38 20.43 13.53 -13.13
C ARG A 38 20.17 12.19 -13.83
N ILE A 39 20.53 12.08 -15.10
CA ILE A 39 20.48 10.80 -15.84
C ILE A 39 21.47 9.80 -15.23
N GLU A 40 22.72 10.20 -14.98
CA GLU A 40 23.78 9.34 -14.42
C GLU A 40 23.40 8.79 -13.04
N SER A 41 22.76 9.60 -12.18
CA SER A 41 22.23 9.18 -10.88
C SER A 41 21.01 8.24 -10.97
N GLY A 42 20.46 8.06 -12.18
CA GLY A 42 19.41 7.09 -12.45
C GLY A 42 17.99 7.54 -12.08
N ILE A 43 17.78 8.81 -11.75
CA ILE A 43 16.47 9.35 -11.36
C ILE A 43 15.68 9.98 -12.52
N LEU A 44 16.36 10.25 -13.64
CA LEU A 44 15.81 10.94 -14.80
C LEU A 44 16.06 10.11 -16.06
N TRP A 45 15.01 9.93 -16.87
CA TRP A 45 15.15 9.55 -18.28
C TRP A 45 14.71 10.72 -19.15
N TYR A 46 15.60 11.19 -20.05
CA TYR A 46 15.32 12.29 -20.96
C TYR A 46 16.32 12.35 -22.15
N PRO A 47 15.86 12.51 -23.40
CA PRO A 47 14.46 12.46 -23.84
C PRO A 47 13.93 11.01 -23.90
N VAL A 48 12.63 10.85 -23.66
CA VAL A 48 11.91 9.58 -23.83
C VAL A 48 10.85 9.70 -24.92
N GLU A 49 10.53 8.58 -25.55
CA GLU A 49 9.43 8.44 -26.50
C GLU A 49 8.26 7.73 -25.83
N ILE A 50 7.04 8.21 -26.11
CA ILE A 50 5.80 7.56 -25.68
C ILE A 50 5.40 6.56 -26.76
N THR A 51 5.56 5.27 -26.48
CA THR A 51 5.33 4.20 -27.47
C THR A 51 3.92 3.64 -27.44
N LYS A 52 3.28 3.64 -26.27
CA LYS A 52 1.92 3.12 -26.08
C LYS A 52 1.17 3.92 -25.02
N GLN A 53 -0.14 4.00 -25.19
CA GLN A 53 -1.07 4.54 -24.22
C GLN A 53 -2.14 3.48 -23.92
N HIS A 54 -2.30 3.16 -22.64
CA HIS A 54 -3.31 2.23 -22.14
C HIS A 54 -4.24 2.98 -21.16
N TYR A 55 -5.48 2.54 -21.05
CA TYR A 55 -6.42 3.03 -20.04
C TYR A 55 -6.60 1.95 -18.97
N THR A 56 -6.34 2.28 -17.71
CA THR A 56 -6.45 1.33 -16.59
C THR A 56 -7.88 1.28 -16.04
N VAL A 57 -8.13 0.40 -15.06
CA VAL A 57 -9.33 0.54 -14.21
C VAL A 57 -9.28 1.90 -13.52
N GLY A 58 -10.44 2.55 -13.34
CA GLY A 58 -10.53 3.88 -12.73
C GLY A 58 -10.23 5.06 -13.67
N GLU A 59 -10.22 4.85 -14.99
CA GLU A 59 -10.04 5.89 -16.03
C GLU A 59 -8.65 6.56 -16.04
N TYR A 60 -7.67 6.04 -15.29
CA TYR A 60 -6.29 6.55 -15.37
C TYR A 60 -5.60 6.15 -16.68
N VAL A 61 -4.70 7.01 -17.13
CA VAL A 61 -3.89 6.78 -18.33
C VAL A 61 -2.54 6.21 -17.92
N GLU A 62 -2.22 5.05 -18.48
CA GLU A 62 -0.90 4.46 -18.42
C GLU A 62 -0.14 4.76 -19.71
N LEU A 63 1.07 5.30 -19.59
CA LEU A 63 1.96 5.62 -20.70
C LEU A 63 3.19 4.72 -20.67
N GLU A 64 3.50 4.09 -21.79
CA GLU A 64 4.76 3.35 -22.00
C GLU A 64 5.81 4.28 -22.58
N LEU A 65 6.96 4.36 -21.90
CA LEU A 65 8.08 5.24 -22.19
C LEU A 65 9.33 4.42 -22.50
N THR A 66 10.04 4.79 -23.56
CA THR A 66 11.36 4.24 -23.90
C THR A 66 12.39 5.36 -24.08
N PRO A 67 13.64 5.19 -23.63
CA PRO A 67 14.69 6.18 -23.88
C PRO A 67 14.89 6.37 -25.39
N ALA A 68 14.91 7.62 -25.87
CA ALA A 68 15.10 7.92 -27.28
C ALA A 68 16.55 7.64 -27.77
N SER A 69 17.50 7.54 -26.84
CA SER A 69 18.91 7.29 -27.14
C SER A 69 19.64 6.60 -25.98
N ALA A 70 20.88 6.14 -26.24
CA ALA A 70 21.72 5.54 -25.21
C ALA A 70 22.16 6.51 -24.10
N SER A 71 22.17 7.82 -24.38
CA SER A 71 22.50 8.87 -23.41
C SER A 71 21.29 9.35 -22.61
N ALA A 72 20.07 8.95 -22.99
CA ALA A 72 18.84 9.39 -22.35
C ALA A 72 18.55 8.68 -21.01
N TYR A 73 19.37 7.70 -20.61
CA TYR A 73 19.21 6.92 -19.38
C TYR A 73 20.56 6.39 -18.87
N SER A 74 20.63 6.04 -17.58
CA SER A 74 21.76 5.30 -17.01
C SER A 74 21.46 3.80 -16.92
N LYS A 75 22.51 2.98 -17.06
CA LYS A 75 22.43 1.52 -16.83
C LYS A 75 22.08 1.19 -15.37
N SER A 76 22.45 2.06 -14.44
CA SER A 76 22.02 2.02 -13.04
C SER A 76 20.86 3.00 -12.90
N ASN A 77 19.63 2.49 -12.89
CA ASN A 77 18.44 3.33 -12.73
C ASN A 77 17.79 3.08 -11.37
N SER A 78 17.25 4.14 -10.78
CA SER A 78 16.60 4.12 -9.47
C SER A 78 15.08 3.94 -9.58
N PHE A 79 14.57 3.79 -10.82
CA PHE A 79 13.16 3.59 -11.08
C PHE A 79 12.72 2.27 -10.45
N ARG A 80 11.68 2.35 -9.62
CA ARG A 80 11.06 1.18 -9.01
C ARG A 80 9.58 1.24 -9.26
N VAL A 81 9.01 0.08 -9.50
CA VAL A 81 7.57 -0.09 -9.58
C VAL A 81 6.93 0.50 -8.32
N GLY A 82 5.99 1.39 -8.54
CA GLY A 82 5.30 2.14 -7.51
C GLY A 82 5.90 3.48 -7.13
N ALA A 83 7.15 3.77 -7.47
CA ALA A 83 7.76 5.05 -7.10
C ALA A 83 7.01 6.22 -7.75
N SER A 84 6.91 7.32 -7.01
CA SER A 84 6.29 8.56 -7.47
C SER A 84 7.19 9.21 -8.52
N ALA A 85 6.60 9.59 -9.64
CA ALA A 85 7.31 10.23 -10.75
C ALA A 85 6.49 11.36 -11.36
N ILE A 86 7.19 12.28 -12.01
CA ILE A 86 6.61 13.29 -12.88
C ILE A 86 6.99 12.95 -14.30
N LEU A 87 5.97 12.83 -15.16
CA LEU A 87 6.13 12.95 -16.59
C LEU A 87 6.12 14.44 -16.92
N PHE A 88 7.19 14.96 -17.51
CA PHE A 88 7.23 16.34 -17.97
C PHE A 88 7.37 16.43 -19.48
N ILE A 89 6.79 17.49 -20.04
CA ILE A 89 6.85 17.78 -21.47
C ILE A 89 7.39 19.20 -21.61
N ASN A 90 8.56 19.33 -22.21
CA ASN A 90 9.18 20.62 -22.49
C ASN A 90 8.68 21.13 -23.86
N LYS A 91 7.71 22.06 -23.82
CA LYS A 91 7.25 22.89 -24.95
C LYS A 91 7.66 24.35 -24.72
N ALA A 92 6.87 25.32 -25.19
CA ALA A 92 7.01 26.74 -24.82
C ALA A 92 6.89 26.95 -23.30
N GLU A 93 6.03 26.18 -22.64
CA GLU A 93 5.95 26.05 -21.18
C GLU A 93 6.11 24.59 -20.77
N ARG A 94 6.69 24.35 -19.60
CA ARG A 94 6.88 23.00 -19.04
C ARG A 94 5.57 22.51 -18.43
N ILE A 95 5.06 21.40 -18.96
CA ILE A 95 3.88 20.72 -18.42
C ILE A 95 4.36 19.56 -17.55
N GLU A 96 3.82 19.42 -16.34
CA GLU A 96 4.15 18.34 -15.41
C GLU A 96 2.91 17.53 -15.04
N LEU A 97 2.99 16.22 -15.22
CA LEU A 97 1.93 15.26 -14.90
C LEU A 97 2.47 14.28 -13.87
N ARG A 98 1.88 14.28 -12.68
CA ARG A 98 2.25 13.35 -11.60
C ARG A 98 1.67 11.97 -11.87
N GLY A 99 2.43 10.95 -11.51
CA GLY A 99 2.02 9.57 -11.62
C GLY A 99 2.86 8.63 -10.75
N SER A 100 2.50 7.36 -10.81
CA SER A 100 3.26 6.27 -10.19
C SER A 100 3.79 5.34 -11.26
N ILE A 101 5.03 4.92 -11.13
CA ILE A 101 5.65 4.00 -12.07
C ILE A 101 4.94 2.64 -12.01
N SER A 102 4.47 2.16 -13.15
CA SER A 102 3.74 0.91 -13.26
C SER A 102 4.55 -0.31 -13.62
N TYR A 103 5.64 -0.08 -14.34
CA TYR A 103 6.51 -1.13 -14.81
C TYR A 103 7.89 -0.55 -15.03
N VAL A 104 8.93 -1.34 -14.76
CA VAL A 104 10.32 -0.98 -15.02
C VAL A 104 11.04 -2.17 -15.64
N SER A 105 11.75 -1.90 -16.74
CA SER A 105 12.78 -2.78 -17.30
C SER A 105 14.00 -1.96 -17.71
N LYS A 106 15.04 -2.61 -18.24
CA LYS A 106 16.29 -1.95 -18.64
C LYS A 106 16.11 -0.78 -19.61
N ARG A 107 15.09 -0.81 -20.47
CA ARG A 107 14.85 0.21 -21.52
C ARG A 107 13.38 0.63 -21.65
N LYS A 108 12.56 0.28 -20.66
CA LYS A 108 11.13 0.57 -20.69
C LYS A 108 10.66 0.93 -19.30
N VAL A 109 9.93 2.03 -19.20
CA VAL A 109 9.21 2.41 -17.97
C VAL A 109 7.77 2.66 -18.37
N ARG A 110 6.82 2.21 -17.55
CA ARG A 110 5.43 2.65 -17.67
C ARG A 110 5.07 3.52 -16.47
N ILE A 111 4.23 4.52 -16.68
CA ILE A 111 3.72 5.41 -15.63
C ILE A 111 2.20 5.50 -15.73
N ILE A 112 1.50 5.30 -14.60
CA ILE A 112 0.08 5.62 -14.47
C ILE A 112 -0.04 7.04 -13.94
N LEU A 113 -0.70 7.92 -14.68
CA LEU A 113 -0.90 9.31 -14.30
C LEU A 113 -2.04 9.42 -13.28
N SER A 114 -1.84 10.23 -12.23
CA SER A 114 -2.79 10.37 -11.10
C SER A 114 -4.00 11.26 -11.41
N THR A 115 -4.03 11.88 -12.58
CA THR A 115 -5.13 12.73 -13.05
C THR A 115 -5.82 12.08 -14.23
N ASP A 116 -7.14 12.18 -14.25
CA ASP A 116 -7.98 11.83 -15.39
C ASP A 116 -7.60 12.71 -16.59
N VAL A 117 -6.82 12.15 -17.53
CA VAL A 117 -6.35 12.86 -18.72
C VAL A 117 -7.46 12.91 -19.80
N MET A 118 -8.73 12.72 -19.42
CA MET A 118 -9.86 13.14 -20.25
C MET A 118 -9.84 14.65 -20.59
N VAL A 119 -8.90 15.43 -20.04
CA VAL A 119 -8.57 16.79 -20.50
C VAL A 119 -7.18 16.80 -21.19
N LYS A 120 -7.21 16.57 -22.51
CA LYS A 120 -6.18 16.84 -23.55
C LYS A 120 -5.26 15.67 -23.95
N ASN A 121 -5.76 14.79 -24.83
CA ASN A 121 -4.92 14.05 -25.80
C ASN A 121 -3.98 14.99 -26.61
N HIS A 122 -4.26 16.30 -26.65
CA HIS A 122 -3.45 17.31 -27.33
C HIS A 122 -2.23 17.78 -26.51
N LEU A 123 -2.12 17.43 -25.21
CA LEU A 123 -0.96 17.84 -24.40
C LEU A 123 0.29 17.01 -24.72
N ILE A 124 0.10 15.76 -25.14
CA ILE A 124 1.16 14.77 -25.30
C ILE A 124 1.86 14.88 -26.66
N GLU A 125 1.27 15.60 -27.62
CA GLU A 125 1.85 15.79 -28.95
C GLU A 125 2.83 16.97 -28.98
N GLY A 126 4.08 16.71 -29.38
CA GLY A 126 5.13 17.72 -29.55
C GLY A 126 5.90 18.05 -28.26
N GLY A 127 7.15 18.50 -28.41
CA GLY A 127 8.05 18.80 -27.29
C GLY A 127 8.86 17.59 -26.81
N ALA A 128 9.93 17.86 -26.07
CA ALA A 128 10.78 16.79 -25.52
C ALA A 128 10.20 16.27 -24.20
N VAL A 129 9.92 14.97 -24.15
CA VAL A 129 9.32 14.30 -22.99
C VAL A 129 10.41 13.74 -22.10
N GLY A 130 10.22 13.83 -20.79
CA GLY A 130 11.06 13.16 -19.80
C GLY A 130 10.25 12.61 -18.64
N ILE A 131 10.84 11.66 -17.93
CA ILE A 131 10.28 11.13 -16.68
C ILE A 131 11.31 11.23 -15.58
N GLU A 132 10.88 11.74 -14.44
CA GLU A 132 11.72 12.01 -13.28
C GLU A 132 11.10 11.44 -12.01
N LEU A 133 11.90 10.76 -11.20
CA LEU A 133 11.51 10.37 -9.84
C LEU A 133 11.37 11.59 -8.94
N ILE A 134 10.32 11.58 -8.14
CA ILE A 134 10.08 12.61 -7.14
C ILE A 134 9.99 12.02 -5.75
N PHE A 135 10.27 12.86 -4.76
CA PHE A 135 10.07 12.54 -3.36
C PHE A 135 8.60 12.22 -3.07
N ASP A 136 8.34 11.06 -2.45
CA ASP A 136 7.00 10.67 -1.99
C ASP A 136 6.83 11.00 -0.51
N ASP A 137 6.09 12.07 -0.25
CA ASP A 137 5.78 12.56 1.10
C ASP A 137 4.75 11.68 1.84
N ARG A 138 3.94 10.91 1.10
CA ARG A 138 2.75 10.26 1.65
C ARG A 138 3.07 9.31 2.82
N PRO A 139 4.08 8.42 2.76
CA PRO A 139 4.37 7.50 3.86
C PRO A 139 4.65 8.24 5.18
N TYR A 140 5.44 9.31 5.12
CA TYR A 140 5.80 10.12 6.30
C TYR A 140 4.60 10.80 6.93
N ARG A 141 3.73 11.41 6.11
CA ARG A 141 2.51 12.04 6.61
C ARG A 141 1.61 11.03 7.31
N VAL A 142 1.41 9.87 6.70
CA VAL A 142 0.55 8.82 7.27
C VAL A 142 1.15 8.26 8.57
N MET A 143 2.47 8.08 8.66
CA MET A 143 3.14 7.67 9.90
C MET A 143 2.96 8.71 11.01
N ILE A 144 3.12 10.00 10.70
CA ILE A 144 2.92 11.09 11.68
C ILE A 144 1.46 11.10 12.15
N ASP A 145 0.49 11.05 11.23
CA ASP A 145 -0.94 11.00 11.54
C ASP A 145 -1.28 9.80 12.44
N ALA A 146 -0.66 8.65 12.20
CA ALA A 146 -0.84 7.46 13.02
C ALA A 146 -0.29 7.66 14.44
N LEU A 147 0.90 8.22 14.61
CA LEU A 147 1.48 8.52 15.92
C LEU A 147 0.65 9.54 16.70
N GLU A 148 0.17 10.59 16.03
CA GLU A 148 -0.74 11.57 16.64
C GLU A 148 -2.06 10.93 17.06
N LYS A 149 -2.56 9.95 16.29
CA LYS A 149 -3.75 9.19 16.69
C LYS A 149 -3.51 8.36 17.96
N VAL A 150 -2.33 7.78 18.16
CA VAL A 150 -1.99 7.05 19.40
C VAL A 150 -2.08 7.95 20.64
N THR A 151 -1.65 9.21 20.55
CA THR A 151 -1.66 10.13 21.70
C THR A 151 -3.04 10.65 22.04
N ARG A 152 -3.87 10.94 21.04
CA ARG A 152 -5.19 11.58 21.23
C ARG A 152 -6.37 10.61 21.32
N SER A 153 -6.22 9.37 20.87
CA SER A 153 -7.33 8.43 20.78
C SER A 153 -7.88 8.05 22.16
N LYS A 154 -9.21 8.01 22.24
CA LYS A 154 -9.97 7.47 23.37
C LYS A 154 -10.55 6.08 23.07
N GLU A 155 -10.26 5.53 21.90
CA GLU A 155 -10.71 4.19 21.50
C GLU A 155 -10.02 3.14 22.38
N LYS A 156 -10.81 2.32 23.08
CA LYS A 156 -10.31 1.28 23.99
C LYS A 156 -9.29 0.34 23.33
N PRO A 157 -9.49 -0.16 22.09
CA PRO A 157 -8.49 -1.01 21.44
C PRO A 157 -7.12 -0.36 21.28
N ILE A 158 -7.07 0.90 20.86
CA ILE A 158 -5.82 1.65 20.66
C ILE A 158 -5.11 1.84 22.01
N ILE A 159 -5.85 2.20 23.05
CA ILE A 159 -5.32 2.34 24.41
C ILE A 159 -4.73 1.02 24.91
N THR A 160 -5.47 -0.08 24.74
CA THR A 160 -5.02 -1.40 25.19
C THR A 160 -3.76 -1.84 24.46
N LEU A 161 -3.69 -1.72 23.14
CA LEU A 161 -2.51 -2.07 22.35
C LEU A 161 -1.30 -1.19 22.71
N ARG A 162 -1.54 0.11 22.94
CA ARG A 162 -0.49 1.05 23.34
C ARG A 162 0.09 0.68 24.70
N ASP A 163 -0.76 0.47 25.68
CA ASP A 163 -0.34 0.13 27.03
C ASP A 163 0.34 -1.26 27.06
N ALA A 164 -0.14 -2.20 26.25
CA ALA A 164 0.51 -3.49 26.03
C ALA A 164 1.94 -3.35 25.47
N ILE A 165 2.15 -2.51 24.45
CA ILE A 165 3.46 -2.27 23.83
C ILE A 165 4.43 -1.59 24.79
N TYR A 166 4.02 -0.48 25.41
CA TYR A 166 4.95 0.39 26.15
C TYR A 166 5.08 0.07 27.64
N HIS A 167 4.03 -0.44 28.27
CA HIS A 167 4.11 -0.84 29.68
C HIS A 167 4.49 -2.32 29.85
N GLN A 168 4.47 -3.10 28.76
CA GLN A 168 4.83 -4.53 28.76
C GLN A 168 4.06 -5.31 29.82
N LYS A 169 2.84 -4.86 30.08
CA LYS A 169 1.89 -5.49 30.98
C LYS A 169 0.61 -5.67 30.20
N ILE A 170 0.29 -6.93 29.93
CA ILE A 170 -0.99 -7.30 29.36
C ILE A 170 -1.68 -8.19 30.39
N ALA A 171 -2.41 -7.56 31.31
CA ALA A 171 -3.24 -8.32 32.24
C ALA A 171 -4.28 -9.10 31.41
N ASN A 172 -4.35 -10.42 31.63
CA ASN A 172 -5.29 -11.30 30.94
C ASN A 172 -5.17 -11.25 29.41
N ASN A 173 -3.97 -11.37 28.84
CA ASN A 173 -3.77 -11.46 27.38
C ASN A 173 -4.25 -12.77 26.76
N ARG A 174 -4.96 -13.61 27.50
CA ARG A 174 -5.42 -14.92 27.05
C ARG A 174 -6.93 -15.00 27.16
N LEU A 175 -7.59 -15.25 26.04
CA LEU A 175 -9.02 -15.49 25.97
C LEU A 175 -9.35 -16.84 26.63
N ALA A 176 -10.29 -16.81 27.57
CA ALA A 176 -10.87 -18.01 28.15
C ALA A 176 -11.89 -18.64 27.18
N ASN A 177 -11.98 -19.97 27.16
CA ASN A 177 -13.01 -20.73 26.44
C ASN A 177 -13.10 -20.42 24.93
N ILE A 178 -11.97 -20.33 24.24
CA ILE A 178 -11.93 -20.20 22.79
C ILE A 178 -12.24 -21.54 22.09
N PRO A 179 -13.01 -21.55 20.99
CA PRO A 179 -13.20 -22.74 20.19
C PRO A 179 -11.84 -23.18 19.60
N PRO A 180 -11.55 -24.49 19.55
CA PRO A 180 -10.28 -24.98 19.04
C PRO A 180 -10.18 -24.72 17.54
N LEU A 181 -9.01 -24.24 17.07
CA LEU A 181 -8.75 -24.10 15.65
C LEU A 181 -9.05 -25.42 14.90
N PRO A 182 -9.57 -25.35 13.66
CA PRO A 182 -9.68 -26.53 12.79
C PRO A 182 -8.35 -27.28 12.73
N LYS A 183 -8.40 -28.62 12.62
CA LYS A 183 -7.19 -29.45 12.55
C LYS A 183 -6.27 -28.94 11.44
N ILE A 184 -5.08 -28.50 11.83
CA ILE A 184 -4.05 -28.03 10.90
C ILE A 184 -3.20 -29.23 10.50
N VAL A 185 -3.13 -29.51 9.21
CA VAL A 185 -2.31 -30.60 8.64
C VAL A 185 -1.05 -29.98 8.03
N GLY A 186 0.12 -30.57 8.29
CA GLY A 186 1.38 -30.18 7.67
C GLY A 186 2.21 -29.14 8.43
N LEU A 187 1.79 -28.71 9.63
CA LEU A 187 2.63 -27.94 10.55
C LEU A 187 3.32 -28.85 11.57
N ASN A 188 4.53 -28.48 11.97
CA ASN A 188 5.23 -29.15 13.08
C ASN A 188 4.70 -28.69 14.45
N GLU A 189 5.16 -29.32 15.53
CA GLU A 189 4.69 -29.03 16.90
C GLU A 189 4.91 -27.57 17.31
N SER A 190 6.09 -26.99 17.05
CA SER A 190 6.37 -25.59 17.40
C SER A 190 5.45 -24.61 16.68
N GLN A 191 5.16 -24.87 15.40
CA GLN A 191 4.24 -24.06 14.59
C GLN A 191 2.77 -24.23 15.06
N ILE A 192 2.37 -25.45 15.45
CA ILE A 192 1.04 -25.70 16.03
C ILE A 192 0.89 -24.96 17.36
N THR A 193 1.90 -24.98 18.21
CA THR A 193 1.91 -24.22 19.47
C THR A 193 1.81 -22.72 19.19
N ALA A 194 2.59 -22.20 18.23
CA ALA A 194 2.52 -20.79 17.84
C ALA A 194 1.11 -20.38 17.36
N THR A 195 0.47 -21.19 16.51
CA THR A 195 -0.90 -20.89 16.03
C THR A 195 -1.93 -20.94 17.15
N LYS A 196 -1.83 -21.91 18.08
CA LYS A 196 -2.73 -22.01 19.24
C LYS A 196 -2.57 -20.83 20.20
N THR A 197 -1.33 -20.45 20.51
CA THR A 197 -1.03 -19.30 21.37
C THR A 197 -1.53 -18.01 20.73
N ALA A 198 -1.28 -17.81 19.43
CA ALA A 198 -1.74 -16.62 18.71
C ALA A 198 -3.28 -16.54 18.57
N HIS A 199 -3.97 -17.67 18.47
CA HIS A 199 -5.43 -17.74 18.52
C HIS A 199 -5.99 -17.41 19.91
N ALA A 200 -5.31 -17.88 20.96
CA ALA A 200 -5.69 -17.62 22.35
C ALA A 200 -5.40 -16.18 22.80
N ALA A 201 -4.52 -15.47 22.11
CA ALA A 201 -4.13 -14.12 22.49
C ALA A 201 -5.26 -13.11 22.31
N GLN A 202 -5.57 -12.38 23.39
CA GLN A 202 -6.63 -11.39 23.46
C GLN A 202 -6.25 -10.09 22.76
N HIS A 203 -5.01 -9.63 22.92
CA HIS A 203 -4.57 -8.32 22.44
C HIS A 203 -3.34 -8.40 21.54
N ILE A 204 -2.28 -9.07 21.97
CA ILE A 204 -1.01 -9.15 21.23
C ILE A 204 -0.46 -10.57 21.27
N SER A 205 0.05 -11.07 20.15
CA SER A 205 0.89 -12.28 20.12
C SER A 205 2.04 -12.10 19.14
N ILE A 206 3.16 -12.77 19.42
CA ILE A 206 4.34 -12.78 18.57
C ILE A 206 4.64 -14.21 18.11
N ILE A 207 4.82 -14.38 16.81
CA ILE A 207 5.36 -15.60 16.22
C ILE A 207 6.79 -15.29 15.77
N HIS A 208 7.74 -15.65 16.63
CA HIS A 208 9.16 -15.49 16.31
C HIS A 208 9.60 -16.66 15.45
N GLY A 209 10.05 -16.39 14.23
CA GLY A 209 10.58 -17.43 13.36
C GLY A 209 11.90 -17.09 12.70
N PRO A 210 12.99 -17.79 13.03
CA PRO A 210 14.26 -17.72 12.33
C PRO A 210 14.17 -17.97 10.81
N PRO A 211 15.24 -17.73 10.03
CA PRO A 211 15.26 -18.04 8.61
C PRO A 211 14.90 -19.51 8.33
N GLY A 212 13.97 -19.74 7.39
CA GLY A 212 13.63 -21.09 6.93
C GLY A 212 12.70 -21.89 7.84
N THR A 213 12.18 -21.33 8.93
CA THR A 213 11.29 -22.05 9.88
C THR A 213 9.82 -22.09 9.46
N GLY A 214 9.47 -21.50 8.31
CA GLY A 214 8.11 -21.52 7.79
C GLY A 214 7.15 -20.53 8.46
N LYS A 215 7.63 -19.33 8.84
CA LYS A 215 6.79 -18.22 9.37
C LYS A 215 5.53 -17.99 8.54
N THR A 216 5.71 -17.69 7.25
CA THR A 216 4.61 -17.41 6.32
C THR A 216 3.63 -18.59 6.23
N THR A 217 4.14 -19.83 6.19
CA THR A 217 3.29 -21.04 6.20
C THR A 217 2.46 -21.15 7.48
N THR A 218 3.07 -20.83 8.63
CA THR A 218 2.41 -20.83 9.94
C THR A 218 1.30 -19.77 9.98
N LEU A 219 1.57 -18.56 9.48
CA LEU A 219 0.58 -17.49 9.37
C LEU A 219 -0.60 -17.86 8.46
N VAL A 220 -0.32 -18.47 7.30
CA VAL A 220 -1.37 -18.86 6.35
C VAL A 220 -2.36 -19.84 6.98
N GLU A 221 -1.88 -20.85 7.69
CA GLU A 221 -2.75 -21.81 8.39
C GLU A 221 -3.48 -21.18 9.58
N LEU A 222 -2.83 -20.28 10.32
CA LEU A 222 -3.47 -19.52 11.38
C LEU A 222 -4.62 -18.66 10.83
N ILE A 223 -4.39 -17.87 9.78
CA ILE A 223 -5.39 -17.00 9.15
C ILE A 223 -6.55 -17.85 8.61
N ARG A 224 -6.25 -18.98 7.96
CA ARG A 224 -7.27 -19.94 7.51
C ARG A 224 -8.12 -20.43 8.68
N GLY A 225 -7.50 -20.80 9.79
CA GLY A 225 -8.21 -21.21 11.00
C GLY A 225 -9.01 -20.07 11.63
N LEU A 226 -8.50 -18.85 11.67
CA LEU A 226 -9.22 -17.68 12.19
C LEU A 226 -10.42 -17.30 11.31
N SER A 227 -10.34 -17.48 10.00
CA SER A 227 -11.41 -17.16 9.05
C SER A 227 -12.68 -17.99 9.21
N THR A 228 -12.64 -19.06 10.01
CA THR A 228 -13.84 -19.82 10.39
C THR A 228 -14.65 -19.17 11.50
N TYR A 229 -14.03 -18.27 12.27
CA TYR A 229 -14.64 -17.57 13.41
C TYR A 229 -14.80 -16.06 13.15
N GLU A 230 -13.93 -15.50 12.32
CA GLU A 230 -13.90 -14.08 12.00
C GLU A 230 -14.31 -13.87 10.55
N SER A 231 -15.28 -12.98 10.32
CA SER A 231 -15.78 -12.69 8.97
C SER A 231 -14.73 -11.98 8.11
N LYS A 232 -13.80 -11.24 8.74
CA LYS A 232 -12.79 -10.47 8.05
C LYS A 232 -11.51 -10.29 8.85
N ILE A 233 -10.38 -10.56 8.20
CA ILE A 233 -9.04 -10.44 8.79
C ILE A 233 -8.21 -9.46 7.95
N LEU A 234 -7.50 -8.55 8.60
CA LEU A 234 -6.52 -7.68 7.96
C LEU A 234 -5.14 -8.33 8.03
N VAL A 235 -4.46 -8.44 6.89
CA VAL A 235 -3.10 -8.95 6.78
C VAL A 235 -2.24 -7.85 6.19
N ALA A 236 -1.13 -7.53 6.86
CA ALA A 236 -0.23 -6.49 6.45
C ALA A 236 1.24 -6.89 6.54
N ALA A 237 2.08 -6.22 5.75
CA ALA A 237 3.53 -6.34 5.81
C ALA A 237 4.18 -5.02 5.32
N PRO A 238 5.45 -4.74 5.66
CA PRO A 238 6.14 -3.54 5.20
C PRO A 238 6.40 -3.53 3.68
N SER A 239 6.60 -4.70 3.06
CA SER A 239 6.94 -4.83 1.63
C SER A 239 5.80 -5.40 0.79
N ASN A 240 5.68 -4.96 -0.48
CA ASN A 240 4.68 -5.53 -1.40
C ASN A 240 4.89 -7.03 -1.62
N ASN A 241 6.15 -7.47 -1.78
CA ASN A 241 6.47 -8.88 -2.02
C ASN A 241 5.97 -9.80 -0.89
N ALA A 242 6.09 -9.37 0.38
CA ALA A 242 5.58 -10.14 1.52
C ALA A 242 4.05 -10.23 1.52
N VAL A 243 3.37 -9.10 1.27
CA VAL A 243 1.90 -9.07 1.15
C VAL A 243 1.42 -9.95 0.00
N ASP A 244 2.11 -9.87 -1.13
CA ASP A 244 1.82 -10.60 -2.36
C ASP A 244 1.94 -12.12 -2.15
N LEU A 245 3.02 -12.56 -1.50
CA LEU A 245 3.21 -13.97 -1.15
C LEU A 245 2.09 -14.48 -0.24
N LEU A 246 1.74 -13.72 0.81
CA LEU A 246 0.63 -14.07 1.71
C LEU A 246 -0.70 -14.14 0.98
N ALA A 247 -1.03 -13.12 0.18
CA ALA A 247 -2.26 -13.06 -0.59
C ALA A 247 -2.41 -14.28 -1.51
N LYS A 248 -1.34 -14.63 -2.23
CA LYS A 248 -1.31 -15.83 -3.09
C LYS A 248 -1.54 -17.12 -2.30
N LEU A 249 -0.80 -17.33 -1.20
CA LEU A 249 -0.92 -18.55 -0.41
C LEU A 249 -2.29 -18.69 0.25
N LEU A 250 -2.88 -17.58 0.72
CA LEU A 250 -4.23 -17.57 1.30
C LEU A 250 -5.30 -17.85 0.24
N HIS A 251 -5.15 -17.30 -0.96
CA HIS A 251 -6.04 -17.59 -2.07
C HIS A 251 -5.98 -19.07 -2.48
N GLN A 252 -4.79 -19.65 -2.54
CA GLN A 252 -4.60 -21.09 -2.79
C GLN A 252 -5.24 -21.98 -1.71
N LYS A 253 -5.46 -21.47 -0.50
CA LYS A 253 -6.21 -22.15 0.56
C LYS A 253 -7.73 -22.00 0.43
N GLY A 254 -8.21 -21.39 -0.64
CA GLY A 254 -9.63 -21.21 -0.94
C GLY A 254 -10.28 -20.00 -0.25
N LEU A 255 -9.49 -19.10 0.33
CA LEU A 255 -10.04 -17.89 0.95
C LEU A 255 -10.35 -16.82 -0.10
N ARG A 256 -11.41 -16.05 0.13
CA ARG A 256 -11.72 -14.85 -0.65
C ARG A 256 -10.80 -13.72 -0.21
N VAL A 257 -9.69 -13.56 -0.93
CA VAL A 257 -8.65 -12.58 -0.65
C VAL A 257 -8.84 -11.34 -1.54
N LEU A 258 -8.68 -10.18 -0.93
CA LEU A 258 -8.62 -8.89 -1.61
C LEU A 258 -7.28 -8.21 -1.31
N ARG A 259 -6.52 -7.92 -2.35
CA ARG A 259 -5.22 -7.24 -2.26
C ARG A 259 -5.40 -5.75 -2.53
N ILE A 260 -5.09 -4.93 -1.54
CA ILE A 260 -5.21 -3.48 -1.58
C ILE A 260 -3.83 -2.86 -1.75
N GLY A 261 -3.65 -2.15 -2.85
CA GLY A 261 -2.41 -1.47 -3.19
C GLY A 261 -2.45 -1.02 -4.63
N ASN A 262 -1.46 -0.24 -5.02
CA ASN A 262 -1.33 0.15 -6.41
C ASN A 262 -1.01 -1.10 -7.25
N VAL A 263 -1.87 -1.44 -8.24
CA VAL A 263 -1.75 -2.62 -9.11
C VAL A 263 -0.38 -2.77 -9.72
N THR A 264 0.25 -1.63 -9.99
CA THR A 264 1.62 -1.56 -10.44
C THR A 264 2.58 -2.35 -9.58
N ARG A 265 2.49 -2.22 -8.25
CA ARG A 265 3.39 -2.81 -7.25
C ARG A 265 3.12 -4.29 -7.00
N MET A 266 2.27 -4.94 -7.79
CA MET A 266 1.86 -6.34 -7.61
C MET A 266 2.45 -7.24 -8.69
N GLY A 267 2.76 -8.49 -8.33
CA GLY A 267 3.14 -9.49 -9.32
C GLY A 267 1.97 -9.94 -10.20
N ASP A 268 2.24 -10.32 -11.46
CA ASP A 268 1.22 -10.71 -12.46
C ASP A 268 0.25 -11.80 -11.96
N SER A 269 0.72 -12.73 -11.11
CA SER A 269 -0.09 -13.81 -10.55
C SER A 269 -1.04 -13.37 -9.42
N ILE A 270 -1.04 -12.09 -9.03
CA ILE A 270 -1.81 -11.54 -7.91
C ILE A 270 -2.74 -10.43 -8.38
N THR A 271 -2.57 -9.93 -9.60
CA THR A 271 -3.41 -8.89 -10.20
C THR A 271 -4.90 -9.24 -10.13
N GLU A 272 -5.27 -10.51 -10.29
CA GLU A 272 -6.66 -11.00 -10.16
C GLU A 272 -7.26 -10.80 -8.76
N LEU A 273 -6.41 -10.70 -7.74
CA LEU A 273 -6.81 -10.45 -6.34
C LEU A 273 -6.90 -8.96 -6.03
N SER A 274 -6.48 -8.08 -6.93
CA SER A 274 -6.52 -6.63 -6.72
C SER A 274 -7.96 -6.11 -6.72
N LEU A 275 -8.21 -5.04 -5.97
CA LEU A 275 -9.53 -4.39 -5.95
C LEU A 275 -10.00 -4.00 -7.35
N ASP A 276 -9.12 -3.36 -8.11
CA ASP A 276 -9.40 -2.89 -9.47
C ASP A 276 -9.84 -4.03 -10.39
N GLU A 277 -9.13 -5.16 -10.34
CA GLU A 277 -9.41 -6.30 -11.21
C GLU A 277 -10.65 -7.08 -10.76
N GLN A 278 -10.88 -7.21 -9.45
CA GLN A 278 -12.11 -7.82 -8.93
C GLN A 278 -13.35 -7.00 -9.26
N VAL A 279 -13.26 -5.67 -9.18
CA VAL A 279 -14.33 -4.75 -9.60
C VAL A 279 -14.57 -4.87 -11.11
N ARG A 280 -13.51 -4.89 -11.92
CA ARG A 280 -13.60 -5.02 -13.39
C ARG A 280 -14.26 -6.33 -13.83
N ASN A 281 -13.98 -7.43 -13.12
CA ASN A 281 -14.50 -8.76 -13.42
C ASN A 281 -15.89 -9.00 -12.84
N HIS A 282 -16.46 -8.06 -12.08
CA HIS A 282 -17.81 -8.17 -11.56
C HIS A 282 -18.86 -7.97 -12.65
N GLU A 283 -19.98 -8.70 -12.55
CA GLU A 283 -21.07 -8.67 -13.54
C GLU A 283 -21.68 -7.27 -13.73
N GLU A 284 -21.75 -6.49 -12.65
CA GLU A 284 -22.32 -5.13 -12.66
C GLU A 284 -21.41 -4.09 -13.32
N TRP A 285 -20.12 -4.39 -13.51
CA TRP A 285 -19.17 -3.46 -14.10
C TRP A 285 -19.58 -3.02 -15.51
N GLN A 286 -20.17 -3.90 -16.31
CA GLN A 286 -20.62 -3.56 -17.66
C GLN A 286 -21.68 -2.46 -17.65
N ARG A 287 -22.58 -2.46 -16.66
CA ARG A 287 -23.60 -1.42 -16.49
C ARG A 287 -22.94 -0.10 -16.12
N ILE A 288 -22.04 -0.10 -15.14
CA ILE A 288 -21.29 1.09 -14.70
C ILE A 288 -20.52 1.69 -15.88
N LYS A 289 -19.81 0.86 -16.64
CA LYS A 289 -19.06 1.26 -17.82
C LYS A 289 -19.95 1.92 -18.87
N GLN A 290 -21.15 1.40 -19.11
CA GLN A 290 -22.11 2.02 -20.03
C GLN A 290 -22.54 3.42 -19.56
N VAL A 291 -22.83 3.61 -18.27
CA VAL A 291 -23.20 4.92 -17.70
C VAL A 291 -22.02 5.91 -17.83
N LYS A 292 -20.79 5.48 -17.55
CA LYS A 292 -19.57 6.32 -17.74
C LYS A 292 -19.43 6.77 -19.20
N ILE A 293 -19.60 5.86 -20.16
CA ILE A 293 -19.54 6.18 -21.59
C ILE A 293 -20.65 7.18 -21.98
N GLN A 294 -21.87 7.01 -21.48
CA GLN A 294 -22.98 7.94 -21.73
C GLN A 294 -22.70 9.34 -21.17
N SER A 295 -22.22 9.41 -19.93
CA SER A 295 -21.79 10.66 -19.29
C SER A 295 -20.77 11.41 -20.14
N GLU A 296 -19.74 10.70 -20.64
CA GLU A 296 -18.68 11.32 -21.43
C GLU A 296 -19.16 11.77 -22.81
N LYS A 297 -20.05 11.01 -23.45
CA LYS A 297 -20.70 11.43 -24.71
C LYS A 297 -21.51 12.71 -24.52
N ALA A 298 -22.36 12.78 -23.49
CA ALA A 298 -23.15 13.96 -23.16
C ALA A 298 -22.27 15.17 -22.87
N HIS A 299 -21.18 14.98 -22.13
CA HIS A 299 -20.20 16.02 -21.84
C HIS A 299 -19.51 16.55 -23.11
N ARG A 300 -19.08 15.65 -24.00
CA ARG A 300 -18.44 16.01 -25.28
C ARG A 300 -19.39 16.76 -26.20
N GLU A 301 -20.65 16.33 -26.28
CA GLU A 301 -21.67 17.01 -27.09
C GLU A 301 -21.97 18.42 -26.57
N ALA A 302 -22.05 18.60 -25.24
CA ALA A 302 -22.18 19.92 -24.61
C ALA A 302 -20.97 20.84 -24.88
N GLY A 303 -19.79 20.26 -25.16
CA GLY A 303 -18.56 20.98 -25.50
C GLY A 303 -18.42 21.39 -26.97
N LYS A 304 -19.26 20.90 -27.89
CA LYS A 304 -19.16 21.24 -29.32
C LYS A 304 -19.53 22.72 -29.56
N PHE A 305 -18.63 23.45 -30.20
CA PHE A 305 -18.84 24.86 -30.56
C PHE A 305 -19.84 24.99 -31.71
N LYS A 306 -20.80 25.92 -31.58
CA LYS A 306 -21.69 26.37 -32.68
C LYS A 306 -21.50 27.87 -32.94
N ARG A 307 -21.46 28.26 -34.23
CA ARG A 307 -21.09 29.61 -34.69
C ARG A 307 -22.07 30.74 -34.32
N LYS A 308 -23.32 30.43 -33.97
CA LYS A 308 -24.30 31.39 -33.40
C LYS A 308 -25.06 30.65 -32.31
N PHE A 309 -24.98 31.12 -31.07
CA PHE A 309 -25.73 30.56 -29.95
C PHE A 309 -26.86 31.52 -29.56
N GLY A 310 -28.11 31.14 -29.87
CA GLY A 310 -29.29 31.78 -29.31
C GLY A 310 -29.40 31.56 -27.79
N ALA A 311 -30.26 32.31 -27.11
CA ALA A 311 -30.51 32.14 -25.67
C ALA A 311 -31.00 30.72 -25.31
N VAL A 312 -31.86 30.14 -26.15
CA VAL A 312 -32.38 28.77 -26.02
C VAL A 312 -31.27 27.72 -26.15
N GLU A 313 -30.33 27.90 -27.08
CA GLU A 313 -29.23 26.96 -27.27
C GLU A 313 -28.21 27.02 -26.12
N ARG A 314 -28.01 28.20 -25.51
CA ARG A 314 -27.23 28.33 -24.26
C ARG A 314 -27.91 27.60 -23.10
N GLN A 315 -29.23 27.71 -22.97
CA GLN A 315 -30.00 26.99 -21.95
C GLN A 315 -29.91 25.47 -22.16
N ASN A 316 -30.08 24.98 -23.39
CA ASN A 316 -29.94 23.57 -23.74
C ASN A 316 -28.54 23.04 -23.43
N ARG A 317 -27.48 23.80 -23.71
CA ARG A 317 -26.10 23.44 -23.35
C ARG A 317 -25.92 23.33 -21.83
N GLY A 318 -26.50 24.25 -21.06
CA GLY A 318 -26.50 24.18 -19.60
C GLY A 318 -27.19 22.92 -19.06
N LEU A 319 -28.31 22.53 -19.66
CA LEU A 319 -29.02 21.30 -19.33
C LEU A 319 -28.19 20.04 -19.66
N MET A 320 -27.53 20.00 -20.83
CA MET A 320 -26.68 18.86 -21.21
C MET A 320 -25.46 18.71 -20.27
N TYR A 321 -24.83 19.81 -19.85
CA TYR A 321 -23.78 19.73 -18.82
C TYR A 321 -24.30 19.24 -17.48
N LYS A 322 -25.52 19.65 -17.10
CA LYS A 322 -26.16 19.19 -15.87
C LYS A 322 -26.47 17.70 -15.92
N GLU A 323 -27.00 17.22 -17.05
CA GLU A 323 -27.27 15.80 -17.30
C GLU A 323 -25.98 14.97 -17.30
N ALA A 324 -24.94 15.42 -18.01
CA ALA A 324 -23.63 14.76 -18.00
C ALA A 324 -23.05 14.68 -16.57
N LYS A 325 -23.19 15.75 -15.78
CA LYS A 325 -22.78 15.76 -14.37
C LYS A 325 -23.59 14.77 -13.53
N GLN A 326 -24.91 14.67 -13.74
CA GLN A 326 -25.77 13.72 -13.04
C GLN A 326 -25.39 12.27 -13.38
N LEU A 327 -25.17 11.95 -14.66
CA LEU A 327 -24.71 10.64 -15.10
C LEU A 327 -23.33 10.29 -14.51
N ARG A 328 -22.40 11.26 -14.47
CA ARG A 328 -21.09 11.06 -13.84
C ARG A 328 -21.20 10.74 -12.35
N ASN A 329 -22.03 11.49 -11.62
CA ASN A 329 -22.26 11.24 -10.20
C ASN A 329 -22.91 9.87 -9.99
N TRP A 330 -23.93 9.53 -10.78
CA TRP A 330 -24.59 8.23 -10.70
C TRP A 330 -23.65 7.06 -11.01
N ALA A 331 -22.76 7.20 -12.00
CA ALA A 331 -21.74 6.21 -12.29
C ALA A 331 -20.78 6.01 -11.11
N ARG A 332 -20.37 7.11 -10.44
CA ARG A 332 -19.54 7.06 -9.23
C ARG A 332 -20.26 6.36 -8.08
N ASP A 333 -21.52 6.70 -7.81
CA ASP A 333 -22.30 6.07 -6.74
C ASP A 333 -22.54 4.56 -6.99
N LEU A 334 -22.64 4.14 -8.26
CA LEU A 334 -22.68 2.72 -8.61
C LEU A 334 -21.32 2.04 -8.41
N GLU A 335 -20.23 2.70 -8.78
CA GLU A 335 -18.86 2.20 -8.60
C GLU A 335 -18.50 2.06 -7.11
N ASP A 336 -18.83 3.07 -6.30
CA ASP A 336 -18.57 3.05 -4.85
C ASP A 336 -19.33 1.89 -4.17
N ARG A 337 -20.59 1.66 -4.55
CA ARG A 337 -21.38 0.51 -4.07
C ARG A 337 -20.78 -0.83 -4.50
N LEU A 338 -20.30 -0.93 -5.73
CA LEU A 338 -19.66 -2.14 -6.22
C LEU A 338 -18.35 -2.42 -5.46
N VAL A 339 -17.54 -1.39 -5.24
CA VAL A 339 -16.33 -1.48 -4.41
C VAL A 339 -16.68 -1.96 -3.01
N GLU A 340 -17.70 -1.38 -2.38
CA GLU A 340 -18.17 -1.80 -1.05
C GLU A 340 -18.61 -3.27 -1.04
N GLN A 341 -19.31 -3.74 -2.08
CA GLN A 341 -19.72 -5.14 -2.22
C GLN A 341 -18.51 -6.08 -2.33
N VAL A 342 -17.54 -5.78 -3.19
CA VAL A 342 -16.30 -6.57 -3.34
C VAL A 342 -15.54 -6.65 -2.02
N VAL A 343 -15.37 -5.51 -1.35
CA VAL A 343 -14.71 -5.43 -0.04
C VAL A 343 -15.48 -6.23 0.99
N THR A 344 -16.80 -6.09 1.07
CA THR A 344 -17.67 -6.77 2.03
C THR A 344 -17.59 -8.29 1.88
N ASN A 345 -17.60 -8.79 0.64
CA ASN A 345 -17.56 -10.22 0.33
C ASN A 345 -16.19 -10.89 0.58
N SER A 346 -15.13 -10.10 0.79
CA SER A 346 -13.78 -10.60 1.05
C SER A 346 -13.60 -11.05 2.50
N GLN A 347 -12.98 -12.21 2.71
CA GLN A 347 -12.65 -12.76 4.03
C GLN A 347 -11.30 -12.25 4.55
N VAL A 348 -10.37 -11.97 3.64
CA VAL A 348 -9.05 -11.47 4.00
C VAL A 348 -8.71 -10.27 3.15
N ILE A 349 -8.29 -9.18 3.80
CA ILE A 349 -7.77 -7.99 3.13
C ILE A 349 -6.26 -7.95 3.34
N CYS A 350 -5.49 -7.97 2.26
CA CYS A 350 -4.04 -7.91 2.26
C CYS A 350 -3.58 -6.53 1.78
N ALA A 351 -2.78 -5.82 2.57
CA ALA A 351 -2.25 -4.50 2.20
C ALA A 351 -0.83 -4.30 2.74
N THR A 352 -0.06 -3.35 2.22
CA THR A 352 1.15 -2.92 2.95
C THR A 352 0.74 -2.12 4.20
N LEU A 353 1.61 -2.00 5.19
CA LEU A 353 1.32 -1.23 6.41
C LEU A 353 0.88 0.22 6.09
N VAL A 354 1.61 0.90 5.21
CA VAL A 354 1.22 2.23 4.69
C VAL A 354 -0.02 2.14 3.80
N GLY A 355 -0.19 1.04 3.06
CA GLY A 355 -1.34 0.76 2.21
C GLY A 355 -2.66 0.72 2.97
N CYS A 356 -2.66 0.32 4.25
CA CYS A 356 -3.83 0.33 5.14
C CYS A 356 -4.46 1.73 5.31
N ALA A 357 -3.72 2.81 5.05
CA ALA A 357 -4.25 4.18 5.05
C ALA A 357 -4.95 4.58 3.74
N SER A 358 -5.11 3.67 2.79
CA SER A 358 -5.83 3.90 1.54
C SER A 358 -7.29 3.50 1.69
N GLU A 359 -8.20 4.21 1.00
CA GLU A 359 -9.55 3.69 0.83
C GLU A 359 -9.51 2.41 -0.03
N PRO A 360 -10.44 1.46 0.19
CA PRO A 360 -11.52 1.50 1.19
C PRO A 360 -11.10 1.05 2.60
N VAL A 361 -9.85 0.64 2.80
CA VAL A 361 -9.40 -0.01 4.06
C VAL A 361 -9.36 0.94 5.25
N ARG A 362 -9.00 2.21 5.03
CA ARG A 362 -8.81 3.22 6.07
C ARG A 362 -10.06 3.41 6.96
N SER A 363 -11.24 3.22 6.41
CA SER A 363 -12.53 3.40 7.09
C SER A 363 -13.05 2.13 7.78
N MET A 364 -12.35 1.00 7.62
CA MET A 364 -12.77 -0.30 8.16
C MET A 364 -12.27 -0.55 9.58
N LYS A 365 -12.91 -1.51 10.25
CA LYS A 365 -12.48 -2.07 11.53
C LYS A 365 -12.41 -3.58 11.43
N PHE A 366 -11.36 -4.14 12.04
CA PHE A 366 -11.05 -5.55 12.05
C PHE A 366 -10.94 -6.02 13.49
N ARG A 367 -11.36 -7.25 13.74
CA ARG A 367 -11.03 -7.90 15.00
C ARG A 367 -9.52 -8.16 15.06
N THR A 368 -8.98 -8.79 14.02
CA THR A 368 -7.58 -9.22 13.99
C THR A 368 -6.79 -8.58 12.86
N LEU A 369 -5.63 -8.04 13.22
CA LEU A 369 -4.54 -7.70 12.30
C LEU A 369 -3.43 -8.74 12.42
N VAL A 370 -2.95 -9.24 11.29
CA VAL A 370 -1.74 -10.05 11.19
C VAL A 370 -0.67 -9.24 10.47
N ILE A 371 0.50 -9.06 11.09
CA ILE A 371 1.66 -8.39 10.50
C ILE A 371 2.74 -9.44 10.24
N ASP A 372 3.17 -9.61 8.99
CA ASP A 372 4.37 -10.39 8.64
C ASP A 372 5.58 -9.49 8.40
N GLU A 373 6.77 -10.06 8.48
CA GLU A 373 8.06 -9.35 8.42
C GLU A 373 8.13 -8.17 9.40
N GLY A 374 7.59 -8.33 10.61
CA GLY A 374 7.49 -7.25 11.58
C GLY A 374 8.84 -6.71 12.08
N SER A 375 9.95 -7.46 11.89
CA SER A 375 11.30 -6.96 12.18
C SER A 375 11.80 -5.97 11.13
N GLN A 376 11.17 -5.93 9.95
CA GLN A 376 11.44 -4.94 8.91
C GLN A 376 10.41 -3.81 8.90
N ALA A 377 9.50 -3.78 9.88
CA ALA A 377 8.44 -2.78 9.96
C ALA A 377 8.80 -1.70 10.99
N LEU A 378 8.73 -0.43 10.56
CA LEU A 378 8.90 0.68 11.49
C LEU A 378 7.71 0.73 12.45
N GLU A 379 7.96 1.01 13.72
CA GLU A 379 6.90 1.13 14.73
C GLU A 379 5.77 2.11 14.32
N PRO A 380 6.06 3.29 13.73
CA PRO A 380 5.02 4.18 13.17
C PRO A 380 4.20 3.55 12.03
N GLU A 381 4.79 2.68 11.19
CA GLU A 381 4.07 1.99 10.12
C GLU A 381 3.10 0.96 10.69
N CYS A 382 3.53 0.19 11.70
CA CYS A 382 2.67 -0.76 12.41
C CYS A 382 1.43 -0.06 12.97
N TRP A 383 1.60 1.13 13.57
CA TRP A 383 0.48 1.90 14.10
C TRP A 383 -0.58 2.27 13.06
N ILE A 384 -0.20 2.48 11.80
CA ILE A 384 -1.15 2.75 10.70
C ILE A 384 -2.20 1.64 10.62
N ALA A 385 -1.75 0.38 10.60
CA ALA A 385 -2.61 -0.79 10.52
C ALA A 385 -3.28 -1.11 11.86
N MET A 386 -2.55 -0.98 12.98
CA MET A 386 -3.07 -1.29 14.32
C MET A 386 -4.26 -0.40 14.71
N HIS A 387 -4.37 0.82 14.18
CA HIS A 387 -5.54 1.69 14.37
C HIS A 387 -6.85 1.12 13.82
N LEU A 388 -6.75 0.11 12.94
CA LEU A 388 -7.89 -0.55 12.31
C LEU A 388 -8.29 -1.84 13.04
N ALA A 389 -7.51 -2.31 14.03
CA ALA A 389 -7.70 -3.63 14.64
C ALA A 389 -7.90 -3.61 16.16
N GLU A 390 -8.59 -4.64 16.67
CA GLU A 390 -8.77 -4.84 18.11
C GLU A 390 -7.59 -5.58 18.76
N ARG A 391 -6.98 -6.50 18.01
CA ARG A 391 -5.81 -7.27 18.41
C ARG A 391 -4.83 -7.42 17.24
N VAL A 392 -3.57 -7.68 17.57
CA VAL A 392 -2.49 -7.83 16.58
C VAL A 392 -1.69 -9.11 16.82
N ILE A 393 -1.39 -9.82 15.73
CA ILE A 393 -0.47 -10.96 15.69
C ILE A 393 0.70 -10.55 14.82
N ILE A 394 1.91 -10.50 15.39
CA ILE A 394 3.11 -10.05 14.68
C ILE A 394 4.03 -11.24 14.48
N ALA A 395 4.38 -11.53 13.24
CA ALA A 395 5.42 -12.50 12.90
C ALA A 395 6.66 -11.78 12.39
N GLY A 396 7.82 -12.31 12.78
CA GLY A 396 9.08 -11.72 12.36
C GLY A 396 10.26 -12.42 13.02
N ASP A 397 11.43 -11.82 12.83
CA ASP A 397 12.66 -12.25 13.48
C ASP A 397 13.48 -11.03 13.86
N HIS A 398 13.47 -10.70 15.14
CA HIS A 398 14.17 -9.52 15.68
C HIS A 398 15.71 -9.68 15.64
N GLN A 399 16.22 -10.87 15.31
CA GLN A 399 17.65 -11.11 15.08
C GLN A 399 18.07 -10.92 13.62
N GLN A 400 17.12 -10.68 12.70
CA GLN A 400 17.40 -10.33 11.30
C GLN A 400 17.53 -8.81 11.12
N LEU A 401 17.80 -8.40 9.88
CA LEU A 401 17.99 -6.98 9.55
C LEU A 401 16.75 -6.15 9.91
N PRO A 402 16.93 -5.00 10.60
CA PRO A 402 15.85 -4.07 10.87
C PRO A 402 15.42 -3.32 9.60
N ALA A 403 14.38 -2.51 9.72
CA ALA A 403 13.97 -1.58 8.68
C ALA A 403 15.11 -0.61 8.30
N THR A 404 15.24 -0.30 7.01
CA THR A 404 16.24 0.65 6.51
C THR A 404 15.85 2.09 6.86
N VAL A 405 16.70 2.77 7.62
CA VAL A 405 16.58 4.20 7.96
C VAL A 405 17.78 4.93 7.35
N LYS A 406 17.53 6.00 6.58
CA LYS A 406 18.58 6.76 5.86
C LYS A 406 19.24 7.81 6.73
N SER A 407 18.47 8.43 7.62
CA SER A 407 18.93 9.47 8.54
C SER A 407 19.55 8.84 9.79
N LYS A 408 20.86 9.07 9.98
CA LYS A 408 21.56 8.66 11.21
C LYS A 408 20.94 9.28 12.47
N ASP A 409 20.44 10.51 12.37
CA ASP A 409 19.78 11.16 13.50
C ASP A 409 18.43 10.49 13.81
N ALA A 410 17.67 10.08 12.79
CA ALA A 410 16.44 9.32 13.00
C ALA A 410 16.72 7.94 13.61
N GLU A 411 17.79 7.28 13.17
CA GLU A 411 18.28 6.02 13.75
C GLU A 411 18.64 6.19 15.23
N HIS A 412 19.43 7.21 15.59
CA HIS A 412 19.77 7.52 16.99
C HIS A 412 18.55 7.83 17.87
N LEU A 413 17.47 8.34 17.28
CA LEU A 413 16.20 8.55 17.99
C LEU A 413 15.37 7.26 18.15
N GLY A 414 15.87 6.12 17.67
CA GLY A 414 15.28 4.80 17.88
C GLY A 414 14.23 4.42 16.82
N LEU A 415 14.29 5.00 15.62
CA LEU A 415 13.38 4.66 14.53
C LEU A 415 13.55 3.21 14.03
N THR A 416 14.75 2.64 14.17
CA THR A 416 15.07 1.25 13.82
C THR A 416 14.60 0.23 14.85
N GLU A 417 14.28 0.65 16.09
CA GLU A 417 13.76 -0.23 17.13
C GLU A 417 12.30 -0.58 16.82
N THR A 418 12.04 -1.86 16.56
CA THR A 418 10.74 -2.40 16.17
C THR A 418 9.87 -2.77 17.38
N ILE A 419 8.59 -3.06 17.12
CA ILE A 419 7.70 -3.61 18.15
C ILE A 419 8.17 -4.99 18.63
N LEU A 420 8.78 -5.81 17.75
CA LEU A 420 9.32 -7.11 18.18
C LEU A 420 10.48 -6.93 19.16
N ASP A 421 11.42 -6.03 18.89
CA ASP A 421 12.56 -5.77 19.80
C ASP A 421 12.08 -5.42 21.21
N ARG A 422 10.95 -4.72 21.31
CA ARG A 422 10.35 -4.30 22.58
C ARG A 422 9.63 -5.43 23.31
N LEU A 423 9.01 -6.36 22.58
CA LEU A 423 8.04 -7.29 23.15
C LEU A 423 8.45 -8.76 23.12
N ALA A 424 9.33 -9.19 22.21
CA ALA A 424 9.61 -10.60 21.95
C ALA A 424 10.01 -11.38 23.20
N ASP A 425 10.82 -10.77 24.08
CA ASP A 425 11.30 -11.38 25.33
C ASP A 425 10.49 -10.96 26.58
N ARG A 426 9.36 -10.27 26.39
CA ARG A 426 8.63 -9.60 27.50
C ARG A 426 7.16 -10.00 27.61
N ILE A 427 6.64 -10.81 26.69
CA ILE A 427 5.27 -11.33 26.74
C ILE A 427 5.27 -12.85 26.63
N ASP A 428 4.36 -13.51 27.34
CA ASP A 428 4.23 -14.97 27.34
C ASP A 428 3.68 -15.49 26.01
N GLU A 429 2.90 -14.69 25.29
CA GLU A 429 2.34 -15.02 23.97
C GLU A 429 3.32 -14.82 22.80
N SER A 430 4.63 -14.82 23.10
CA SER A 430 5.72 -14.85 22.14
C SER A 430 6.22 -16.29 21.98
N VAL A 431 6.02 -16.88 20.79
CA VAL A 431 6.39 -18.28 20.52
C VAL A 431 7.44 -18.36 19.44
N LEU A 432 8.57 -19.00 19.76
CA LEU A 432 9.63 -19.34 18.82
C LEU A 432 9.30 -20.62 18.05
N ILE A 433 9.23 -20.54 16.72
CA ILE A 433 9.18 -21.73 15.85
C ILE A 433 10.60 -22.21 15.54
N THR A 434 10.88 -23.48 15.82
CA THR A 434 12.27 -23.96 15.99
C THR A 434 12.79 -24.83 14.84
N THR A 435 11.91 -25.48 14.09
CA THR A 435 12.33 -26.38 13.00
C THR A 435 12.58 -25.60 11.71
N GLN A 436 13.81 -25.60 11.20
CA GLN A 436 14.20 -24.97 9.94
C GLN A 436 14.20 -25.97 8.77
N TYR A 437 13.81 -25.50 7.58
CA TYR A 437 13.65 -26.31 6.36
C TYR A 437 14.47 -25.79 5.16
N ARG A 438 15.35 -24.80 5.38
CA ARG A 438 16.07 -24.10 4.30
C ARG A 438 17.53 -24.53 4.20
N MET A 439 18.21 -24.63 5.34
CA MET A 439 19.65 -24.82 5.42
C MET A 439 19.97 -26.28 5.68
N HIS A 440 21.08 -26.77 5.10
CA HIS A 440 21.62 -28.06 5.49
C HIS A 440 22.06 -28.00 6.96
N PRO A 441 21.93 -29.06 7.79
CA PRO A 441 22.32 -29.06 9.21
C PRO A 441 23.78 -28.68 9.56
N LYS A 442 24.62 -28.38 8.57
CA LYS A 442 26.03 -27.98 8.75
C LYS A 442 26.26 -26.48 8.51
N ILE A 443 25.25 -25.77 8.01
CA ILE A 443 25.20 -24.30 7.86
C ILE A 443 24.42 -23.79 9.06
#